data_AF-A0A0Q7PTP5-F1
#
_entry.id   AF-A0A0Q7PTP5-F1
#
_cell.length_a   1.000
_cell.length_b   1.000
_cell.length_c   1.000
_cell.angle_alpha   90.00
_cell.angle_beta   90.00
_cell.angle_gamma   90.00
#
_symmetry.space_group_name_H-M   'P 1'
#
loop_
_entity.id
_entity.type
_entity.pdbx_description
1 polymer ?
#
loop_
_entity_poly.entity_id
_entity_poly.type
_entity_poly.pdbx_seq_one_letter_code
_entity_poly.pdbx_strand_id
1 'polypeptide(L)'
;MIAAVAILVAFPAGYFLRSTLAANTTYAVAYLWAFTFQTLYLMLDSLDGGADPAFTTDEFPLSYGLVALAIFAVGFGLVRLGVVLRHRRTSTVLAGRA
;
A
#
# COMPACT_ATOMS: atom_id res chain seq x y z
N MET A 1 9.43 -6.49 -5.20
CA MET A 1 9.65 -5.13 -5.74
C MET A 1 8.41 -4.23 -5.68
N ILE A 2 7.23 -4.70 -6.09
CA ILE A 2 6.05 -3.83 -6.25
C ILE A 2 5.35 -3.44 -4.92
N ALA A 3 5.35 -4.33 -3.91
CA ALA A 3 4.80 -4.02 -2.59
C ALA A 3 5.50 -2.84 -1.89
N ALA A 4 6.81 -2.68 -2.12
CA ALA A 4 7.57 -1.54 -1.63
C ALA A 4 7.07 -0.22 -2.24
N VAL A 5 6.68 -0.22 -3.53
CA VAL A 5 6.12 0.97 -4.20
C VAL A 5 4.80 1.38 -3.53
N ALA A 6 3.93 0.42 -3.19
CA ALA A 6 2.68 0.72 -2.49
C ALA A 6 2.91 1.35 -1.11
N ILE A 7 3.87 0.82 -0.35
CA ILE A 7 4.24 1.35 0.98
C ILE A 7 4.90 2.73 0.87
N LEU A 8 5.81 2.92 -0.08
CA LEU A 8 6.50 4.18 -0.31
C LEU A 8 5.56 5.31 -0.75
N VAL A 9 4.47 4.98 -1.45
CA VAL A 9 3.46 5.96 -1.86
C VAL A 9 2.47 6.29 -0.73
N ALA A 10 2.26 5.37 0.22
CA ALA A 10 1.27 5.52 1.29
C ALA A 10 1.51 6.78 2.16
N PHE A 11 2.73 6.95 2.66
CA PHE A 11 3.05 8.09 3.53
C PHE A 11 3.00 9.44 2.79
N PRO A 12 3.63 9.62 1.61
CA PRO A 12 3.49 10.84 0.80
C PRO A 12 2.04 11.17 0.45
N ALA A 13 1.22 10.16 0.08
CA ALA A 13 -0.19 10.38 -0.24
C ALA A 13 -0.94 10.99 0.95
N GLY A 14 -0.75 10.45 2.16
CA GLY A 14 -1.34 11.00 3.38
C GLY A 14 -0.81 12.39 3.76
N TYR A 15 0.47 12.67 3.49
CA TYR A 15 1.11 13.91 3.89
C TYR A 15 0.84 15.08 2.94
N PHE A 16 0.80 14.85 1.61
CA PHE A 16 0.65 15.92 0.62
C PHE A 16 -0.80 16.19 0.21
N LEU A 17 -1.68 15.17 0.22
CA LEU A 17 -3.06 15.36 -0.18
C LEU A 17 -3.88 16.02 0.93
N ARG A 18 -4.68 17.02 0.54
CA ARG A 18 -5.49 17.79 1.51
C ARG A 18 -6.71 17.02 2.01
N SER A 19 -7.27 16.16 1.16
CA SER A 19 -8.45 15.35 1.45
C SER A 19 -8.04 13.94 1.88
N THR A 20 -8.53 13.50 3.04
CA THR A 20 -8.32 12.13 3.54
C THR A 20 -8.92 11.09 2.60
N LEU A 21 -10.07 11.40 1.99
CA LEU A 21 -10.68 10.53 0.99
C LEU A 21 -9.76 10.38 -0.22
N ALA A 22 -9.24 11.50 -0.74
CA ALA A 22 -8.29 11.47 -1.86
C ALA A 22 -7.04 10.66 -1.51
N ALA A 23 -6.47 10.86 -0.31
CA ALA A 23 -5.29 10.10 0.13
C ALA A 23 -5.54 8.59 0.20
N ASN A 24 -6.66 8.18 0.79
CA ASN A 24 -7.03 6.78 0.88
C ASN A 24 -7.32 6.17 -0.50
N THR A 25 -8.03 6.89 -1.37
CA THR A 25 -8.35 6.41 -2.73
C THR A 25 -7.08 6.29 -3.57
N THR A 26 -6.18 7.28 -3.53
CA THR A 26 -4.90 7.22 -4.26
C THR A 26 -4.07 6.02 -3.79
N TYR A 27 -3.97 5.81 -2.47
CA TYR A 27 -3.28 4.64 -1.93
C TYR A 27 -3.94 3.33 -2.37
N ALA A 28 -5.27 3.22 -2.30
CA ALA A 28 -5.99 2.02 -2.68
C ALA A 28 -5.80 1.68 -4.18
N VAL A 29 -5.88 2.67 -5.07
CA VAL A 29 -5.64 2.47 -6.50
C VAL A 29 -4.20 2.04 -6.77
N ALA A 30 -3.22 2.70 -6.15
CA ALA A 30 -1.81 2.34 -6.29
C ALA A 30 -1.53 0.92 -5.77
N TYR A 31 -2.11 0.57 -4.62
CA TYR A 31 -2.03 -0.77 -4.03
C TYR A 31 -2.63 -1.83 -4.96
N LEU A 32 -3.85 -1.60 -5.46
CA LEU A 32 -4.55 -2.55 -6.35
C LEU A 32 -3.79 -2.75 -7.66
N TRP A 33 -3.34 -1.68 -8.29
CA TRP A 33 -2.51 -1.75 -9.49
C TRP A 33 -1.27 -2.61 -9.23
N ALA A 34 -0.53 -2.31 -8.17
CA ALA A 34 0.72 -2.99 -7.84
C ALA A 34 0.47 -4.49 -7.59
N PHE A 35 -0.45 -4.84 -6.67
CA PHE A 35 -0.74 -6.23 -6.35
C PHE A 35 -1.34 -7.03 -7.50
N THR A 36 -2.07 -6.40 -8.43
CA THR A 36 -2.55 -7.06 -9.65
C THR A 36 -1.38 -7.53 -10.51
N PHE A 37 -0.42 -6.64 -10.80
CA PHE A 37 0.75 -7.00 -11.60
C PHE A 37 1.68 -7.96 -10.88
N GLN A 38 1.89 -7.80 -9.57
CA GLN A 38 2.67 -8.77 -8.80
C GLN A 38 2.04 -10.16 -8.82
N THR A 39 0.73 -10.26 -8.61
CA THR A 39 0.03 -11.56 -8.66
C THR A 39 0.21 -12.20 -10.02
N LEU A 40 0.07 -11.42 -11.10
CA LEU A 40 0.27 -11.92 -12.46
C LEU A 40 1.70 -12.42 -12.70
N TYR A 41 2.73 -11.69 -12.26
CA TYR A 41 4.12 -12.13 -12.37
C TYR A 41 4.39 -13.42 -11.58
N LEU A 42 3.91 -13.50 -10.34
CA LEU A 42 4.08 -14.68 -9.50
C LEU A 42 3.32 -15.89 -10.06
N MET A 43 2.15 -15.66 -10.65
CA MET A 43 1.36 -16.71 -11.31
C MET A 43 2.08 -17.25 -12.55
N LEU A 44 2.59 -16.37 -13.41
CA LEU A 44 3.36 -16.80 -14.59
C LEU A 44 4.60 -17.61 -14.20
N ASP A 45 5.36 -17.12 -13.22
CA ASP A 45 6.54 -17.83 -12.69
C ASP A 45 6.20 -19.21 -12.11
N SER A 46 5.06 -19.31 -11.41
CA SER A 46 4.58 -20.58 -10.85
C SER A 46 4.12 -21.57 -11.93
N LEU A 47 3.60 -21.08 -13.06
CA LEU A 47 3.16 -21.90 -14.19
C LEU A 47 4.31 -22.34 -15.11
N ASP A 48 5.35 -21.51 -15.24
CA ASP A 48 6.54 -21.80 -16.06
C ASP A 48 7.53 -22.78 -15.37
N GLY A 49 7.16 -23.32 -14.20
CA GLY A 49 7.97 -24.29 -13.47
C GLY A 49 9.16 -23.66 -12.74
N GLY A 50 8.98 -22.45 -12.19
CA GLY A 50 9.98 -21.76 -11.37
C GLY A 50 10.57 -22.66 -10.27
N ALA A 51 11.84 -22.44 -9.93
CA ALA A 51 12.57 -23.28 -8.98
C ALA A 51 12.04 -23.22 -7.53
N ASP A 52 11.33 -22.14 -7.18
CA ASP A 52 10.67 -21.93 -5.88
C ASP A 52 9.36 -21.14 -6.11
N PRO A 53 8.30 -21.80 -6.59
CA PRO A 53 7.10 -21.12 -7.06
C PRO A 53 6.32 -20.52 -5.88
N ALA A 54 5.90 -19.27 -6.04
CA ALA A 54 5.14 -18.57 -5.00
C ALA A 54 3.71 -19.11 -4.81
N PHE A 55 3.17 -19.81 -5.82
CA PHE A 55 1.86 -20.45 -5.77
C PHE A 55 1.96 -21.93 -6.13
N THR A 56 1.28 -22.77 -5.35
CA THR A 56 1.00 -24.17 -5.69
C THR A 56 -0.29 -24.23 -6.51
N THR A 57 -0.24 -24.81 -7.71
CA THR A 57 -1.37 -24.82 -8.65
C THR A 57 -2.63 -25.52 -8.15
N ASP A 58 -2.47 -26.45 -7.21
CA ASP A 58 -3.57 -27.29 -6.71
C ASP A 58 -4.23 -26.73 -5.43
N GLU A 59 -3.74 -25.58 -4.92
CA GLU A 59 -4.21 -25.00 -3.67
C GLU A 59 -4.57 -23.52 -3.82
N PHE A 60 -5.58 -23.06 -3.08
CA PHE A 60 -5.91 -21.64 -3.04
C PHE A 60 -4.90 -20.90 -2.14
N PRO A 61 -4.23 -19.83 -2.62
CA PRO A 61 -3.10 -19.23 -1.92
C PRO A 61 -3.53 -18.27 -0.80
N LEU A 62 -4.11 -18.83 0.27
CA LEU A 62 -4.58 -18.06 1.44
C LEU A 62 -3.45 -17.28 2.11
N SER A 63 -2.26 -17.86 2.19
CA SER A 63 -1.06 -17.21 2.77
C SER A 63 -0.73 -15.91 2.04
N TYR A 64 -0.74 -15.92 0.71
CA TYR A 64 -0.53 -14.73 -0.11
C TYR A 64 -1.62 -13.68 0.12
N GLY A 65 -2.89 -14.11 0.16
CA GLY A 65 -4.01 -13.23 0.47
C GLY A 65 -3.88 -12.53 1.82
N LEU A 66 -3.45 -13.26 2.86
CA LEU A 66 -3.17 -12.71 4.18
C LEU A 66 -2.02 -11.70 4.18
N VAL A 67 -0.93 -12.00 3.47
CA VAL A 67 0.20 -11.08 3.32
C VAL A 67 -0.21 -9.80 2.60
N ALA A 68 -0.99 -9.94 1.52
CA ALA A 68 -1.55 -8.81 0.79
C ALA A 68 -2.41 -7.93 1.72
N LEU A 69 -3.35 -8.54 2.45
CA LEU A 69 -4.22 -7.85 3.39
C LEU A 69 -3.44 -7.14 4.51
N ALA A 70 -2.38 -7.77 5.03
CA ALA A 70 -1.52 -7.14 6.04
C ALA A 70 -0.81 -5.90 5.48
N ILE A 71 -0.26 -5.97 4.26
CA ILE A 71 0.40 -4.84 3.59
C ILE A 71 -0.59 -3.71 3.32
N PHE A 72 -1.82 -4.06 2.91
CA PHE A 72 -2.91 -3.10 2.74
C PHE A 72 -3.21 -2.33 4.04
N ALA A 73 -3.35 -3.05 5.15
CA ALA A 73 -3.61 -2.44 6.45
C ALA A 73 -2.46 -1.54 6.92
N VAL A 74 -1.22 -1.99 6.74
CA VAL A 74 -0.02 -1.19 7.07
C VAL A 74 0.01 0.10 6.27
N GLY A 75 -0.25 0.06 4.96
CA GLY A 75 -0.25 1.27 4.15
C GLY A 75 -1.39 2.23 4.50
N PHE A 76 -2.59 1.75 4.84
CA PHE A 76 -3.64 2.61 5.40
C PHE A 76 -3.20 3.30 6.70
N GLY A 77 -2.48 2.59 7.57
CA GLY A 77 -1.85 3.16 8.75
C GLY A 77 -0.87 4.29 8.40
N LEU A 78 -0.01 4.08 7.41
CA LEU A 78 0.95 5.09 6.94
C LEU A 78 0.28 6.32 6.32
N VAL A 79 -0.79 6.14 5.55
CA VAL A 79 -1.61 7.25 5.03
C VAL A 79 -2.17 8.06 6.21
N ARG A 80 -2.74 7.39 7.21
CA ARG A 80 -3.28 8.06 8.40
C ARG A 80 -2.21 8.82 9.17
N LEU A 81 -1.02 8.24 9.33
CA LEU A 81 0.11 8.91 9.97
C LEU A 81 0.52 10.17 9.20
N GLY A 82 0.60 10.12 7.87
CA GLY A 82 0.87 11.29 7.02
C GLY A 82 -0.16 12.41 7.22
N VAL A 83 -1.46 12.06 7.25
CA VAL A 83 -2.56 13.00 7.49
C VAL A 83 -2.44 13.65 8.87
N VAL A 84 -2.19 12.87 9.93
CA VAL A 84 -2.04 13.36 11.30
C VAL A 84 -0.84 14.32 11.43
N LEU A 85 0.31 13.95 10.87
CA LEU A 85 1.51 14.80 10.91
C LEU A 85 1.29 16.12 10.19
N ARG A 86 0.60 16.12 9.04
CA ARG A 86 0.22 17.33 8.33
C ARG A 86 -0.64 18.25 9.20
N HIS A 87 -1.69 17.71 9.83
CA HIS A 87 -2.58 18.49 10.70
C HIS A 87 -1.82 19.11 11.88
N ARG A 88 -0.95 18.33 12.55
CA ARG A 88 -0.12 18.84 13.65
C ARG A 88 0.78 20.00 13.21
N ARG A 89 1.36 19.91 12.00
CA ARG A 89 2.21 20.98 11.44
C ARG A 89 1.40 22.25 11.18
N THR A 90 0.21 22.14 10.60
CA THR A 90 -0.67 23.29 10.33
C THR A 90 -1.13 23.97 11.63
N SER A 91 -1.52 23.20 12.65
CA SER A 91 -1.93 23.75 13.96
C SER A 91 -0.80 24.48 14.68
N THR A 92 0.43 23.96 14.60
CA THR A 92 1.61 24.61 15.20
C THR A 92 1.94 25.95 14.53
N VAL A 93 1.81 26.02 13.19
CA VAL A 93 2.04 27.27 12.42
C VAL A 93 1.00 28.35 12.76
N LEU A 94 -0.25 27.96 13.04
CA LEU A 94 -1.30 28.91 13.42
C LEU A 94 -1.12 29.41 14.86
N ALA A 95 -0.70 28.55 15.79
CA ALA A 95 -0.46 28.92 17.19
C ALA A 95 0.75 29.87 17.37
N GLY A 96 1.77 29.79 16.52
CA GLY A 96 2.93 30.69 16.55
C GLY A 96 2.73 32.04 15.85
N ARG A 97 1.54 32.29 15.28
CA ARG A 97 1.17 33.55 14.59
C ARG A 97 0.17 34.40 15.37
N ALA A 98 -0.34 33.90 16.50
CA ALA A 98 -1.21 34.62 17.43
C ALA A 98 -0.38 35.17 18.59
#